data_AF-A0A812LIS9-F1
#
_entry.id   AF-A0A812LIS9-F1
#
_cell.length_a   1.000
_cell.length_b   1.000
_cell.length_c   1.000
_cell.angle_alpha   90.00
_cell.angle_beta   90.00
_cell.angle_gamma   90.00
#
_symmetry.space_group_name_H-M   'P 1'
#
loop_
_entity.id
_entity.type
_entity.pdbx_description
1 polymer ?
#
loop_
_entity_poly.entity_id
_entity_poly.type
_entity_poly.pdbx_seq_one_letter_code
_entity_poly.pdbx_strand_id
1 'polypeptide(L)'
;MMLVKLLAAVLGSCCLAIPVTFKADFRGRQAAPGGPHLVGSFQSWDIPSAVALADEDADGIYVATLDLPAGSYEFKFINGSAWEHAEIVPMACSTADPFAYYYGYGDENAHRRLHIAENASSADMHACFNECEPCDALALCNTAAHDEPDIKP
;
A
#
# COMPACT_ATOMS: atom_id res chain seq x y z
N MET A 1 51.60 -24.87 10.64
CA MET A 1 50.40 -24.54 9.84
C MET A 1 49.18 -24.89 10.66
N MET A 2 48.69 -23.97 11.48
CA MET A 2 47.63 -24.21 12.45
C MET A 2 46.53 -23.17 12.28
N LEU A 3 45.30 -23.67 12.39
CA LEU A 3 44.00 -22.98 12.44
C LEU A 3 43.43 -22.43 11.13
N VAL A 4 42.63 -23.29 10.49
CA VAL A 4 41.37 -22.86 9.87
C VAL A 4 40.50 -22.30 11.01
N LYS A 5 40.49 -20.98 11.18
CA LYS A 5 39.44 -20.33 11.95
C LYS A 5 38.17 -20.44 11.12
N LEU A 6 37.35 -21.45 11.42
CA LEU A 6 35.93 -21.41 11.08
C LEU A 6 35.36 -20.20 11.82
N LEU A 7 35.32 -19.04 11.15
CA LEU A 7 34.30 -18.06 11.46
C LEU A 7 33.00 -18.73 11.06
N ALA A 8 32.31 -19.30 12.05
CA ALA A 8 30.87 -19.46 11.93
C ALA A 8 30.35 -18.04 11.66
N ALA A 9 30.03 -17.74 10.40
CA ALA A 9 29.11 -16.68 10.10
C ALA A 9 27.84 -17.09 10.83
N VAL A 10 27.62 -16.48 11.99
CA VAL A 10 26.29 -16.42 12.56
C VAL A 10 25.50 -15.69 11.48
N LEU A 11 24.82 -16.45 10.63
CA LEU A 11 23.72 -15.98 9.82
C LEU A 11 22.65 -15.57 10.83
N GLY A 12 22.90 -14.44 11.50
CA GLY A 12 21.86 -13.72 12.19
C GLY A 12 20.84 -13.46 11.12
N SER A 13 19.62 -13.93 11.34
CA SER A 13 18.44 -13.45 10.63
C SER A 13 18.38 -11.94 10.87
N CYS A 14 19.13 -11.21 10.05
CA CYS A 14 19.26 -9.78 10.10
C CYS A 14 18.01 -9.29 9.38
N CYS A 15 16.95 -9.01 10.14
CA CYS A 15 15.84 -8.11 9.79
C CYS A 15 15.95 -7.56 8.36
N LEU A 16 15.66 -8.36 7.33
CA LEU A 16 15.84 -7.92 5.96
C LEU A 16 14.69 -6.95 5.72
N ALA A 17 15.00 -5.68 5.68
CA ALA A 17 14.02 -4.68 5.32
C ALA A 17 13.78 -4.82 3.81
N ILE A 18 12.51 -5.00 3.45
CA ILE A 18 12.04 -5.25 2.10
C ILE A 18 11.49 -3.92 1.59
N PRO A 19 11.92 -3.43 0.42
CA PRO A 19 11.40 -2.19 -0.13
C PRO A 19 9.93 -2.38 -0.50
N VAL A 20 9.07 -1.56 0.08
CA VAL A 20 7.63 -1.54 -0.15
C VAL A 20 7.25 -0.21 -0.78
N THR A 21 6.72 -0.26 -2.00
CA THR A 21 6.24 0.94 -2.70
C THR A 21 4.75 1.11 -2.47
N PHE A 22 4.36 2.17 -1.78
CA PHE A 22 2.98 2.59 -1.60
C PHE A 22 2.62 3.60 -2.69
N LYS A 23 1.51 3.36 -3.39
CA LYS A 23 0.98 4.19 -4.47
C LYS A 23 -0.46 4.58 -4.14
N ALA A 24 -0.65 5.83 -3.76
CA ALA A 24 -1.95 6.44 -3.56
C ALA A 24 -2.40 7.10 -4.85
N ASP A 25 -3.38 6.49 -5.51
CA ASP A 25 -3.86 6.93 -6.81
C ASP A 25 -5.02 7.93 -6.65
N PHE A 26 -4.77 9.15 -7.12
CA PHE A 26 -5.68 10.29 -7.04
C PHE A 26 -6.26 10.67 -8.40
N ARG A 27 -6.03 9.88 -9.46
CA ARG A 27 -6.63 10.16 -10.77
C ARG A 27 -8.16 10.27 -10.65
N GLY A 28 -8.72 11.32 -11.25
CA GLY A 28 -10.14 11.66 -11.13
C GLY A 28 -10.56 12.33 -9.81
N ARG A 29 -9.61 12.62 -8.90
CA ARG A 29 -9.84 13.29 -7.61
C ARG A 29 -8.83 14.43 -7.40
N GLN A 30 -9.12 15.27 -6.41
CA GLN A 30 -8.23 16.37 -6.05
C GLN A 30 -7.38 16.01 -4.83
N ALA A 31 -6.06 15.98 -5.01
CA ALA A 31 -5.10 15.92 -3.92
C ALA A 31 -5.00 17.30 -3.22
N ALA A 32 -4.75 17.28 -1.91
CA ALA A 32 -4.48 18.47 -1.13
C ALA A 32 -3.19 19.17 -1.62
N PRO A 33 -3.03 20.49 -1.41
CA PRO A 33 -1.85 21.23 -1.87
C PRO A 33 -0.49 20.69 -1.39
N GLY A 34 -0.46 19.95 -0.27
CA GLY A 34 0.73 19.29 0.27
C GLY A 34 0.85 17.80 -0.08
N GLY A 35 -0.04 17.28 -0.92
CA GLY A 35 -0.11 15.87 -1.27
C GLY A 35 -0.68 14.98 -0.18
N PRO A 36 -0.92 13.69 -0.50
CA PRO A 36 -1.35 12.71 0.46
C PRO A 36 -0.20 12.23 1.35
N HIS A 37 -0.57 11.75 2.53
CA HIS A 37 0.34 11.13 3.49
C HIS A 37 -0.07 9.69 3.77
N LEU A 38 0.90 8.88 4.18
CA LEU A 38 0.75 7.50 4.60
C LEU A 38 0.96 7.42 6.12
N VAL A 39 -0.01 6.83 6.80
CA VAL A 39 0.00 6.59 8.25
C VAL A 39 -0.28 5.11 8.52
N GLY A 40 0.40 4.47 9.47
CA GLY A 40 0.20 3.04 9.70
C GLY A 40 0.91 2.48 10.94
N SER A 41 0.72 1.19 11.17
CA SER A 41 1.26 0.49 12.35
C SER A 41 2.79 0.56 12.45
N PHE A 42 3.49 0.72 11.33
CA PHE A 42 4.96 0.82 11.26
C PHE A 42 5.55 2.11 11.89
N GLN A 43 4.72 3.11 12.19
CA GLN A 43 5.15 4.28 12.97
C GLN A 43 4.25 4.55 14.21
N SER A 44 3.43 3.58 14.61
CA SER A 44 2.46 3.68 15.72
C SER A 44 1.25 4.62 15.50
N TRP A 45 0.75 4.71 14.27
CA TRP A 45 -0.31 5.62 13.84
C TRP A 45 -0.06 7.12 14.13
N ASP A 46 1.20 7.53 14.20
CA ASP A 46 1.58 8.91 14.52
C ASP A 46 1.48 9.83 13.29
N ILE A 47 0.60 10.83 13.35
CA ILE A 47 0.39 11.81 12.26
C ILE A 47 1.60 12.75 12.07
N PRO A 48 2.22 13.30 13.13
CA PRO A 48 3.47 14.05 12.99
C PRO A 48 4.59 13.29 12.27
N SER A 49 4.62 11.96 12.38
CA SER A 49 5.57 11.07 11.69
C SER A 49 5.00 10.44 10.41
N ALA A 50 3.87 10.96 9.89
CA ALA A 50 3.28 10.45 8.65
C ALA A 50 4.23 10.67 7.47
N VAL A 51 4.25 9.70 6.55
CA VAL A 51 5.13 9.70 5.39
C VAL A 51 4.46 10.47 4.27
N ALA A 52 5.03 11.57 3.82
CA ALA A 52 4.53 12.29 2.64
C ALA A 52 4.77 11.45 1.37
N LEU A 53 3.80 11.45 0.46
CA LEU A 53 3.89 10.82 -0.84
C LEU A 53 4.07 11.90 -1.92
N ALA A 54 4.88 11.61 -2.93
CA ALA A 54 5.20 12.54 -4.00
C ALA A 54 4.67 12.04 -5.35
N ASP A 55 4.21 12.97 -6.18
CA ASP A 55 3.82 12.73 -7.57
C ASP A 55 4.85 13.47 -8.45
N GLU A 56 6.00 12.82 -8.67
CA GLU A 56 7.15 13.45 -9.35
C GLU A 56 6.98 13.52 -10.87
N ASP A 57 6.19 12.61 -11.46
CA ASP A 57 5.91 12.54 -12.89
C ASP A 57 4.58 13.18 -13.29
N ALA A 58 3.80 13.67 -12.32
CA ALA A 58 2.55 14.40 -12.50
C ALA A 58 1.46 13.57 -13.19
N ASP A 59 1.42 12.27 -12.92
CA ASP A 59 0.41 11.34 -13.46
C ASP A 59 -0.80 11.17 -12.52
N GLY A 60 -0.76 11.79 -11.33
CA GLY A 60 -1.79 11.71 -10.30
C GLY A 60 -1.67 10.49 -9.37
N ILE A 61 -0.56 9.73 -9.45
CA ILE A 61 -0.22 8.63 -8.56
C ILE A 61 0.90 9.10 -7.63
N TYR A 62 0.56 9.25 -6.35
CA TYR A 62 1.51 9.67 -5.34
C TYR A 62 2.21 8.45 -4.75
N VAL A 63 3.54 8.52 -4.64
CA VAL A 63 4.39 7.38 -4.31
C VAL A 63 5.29 7.66 -3.09
N ALA A 64 5.48 6.65 -2.26
CA ALA A 64 6.57 6.57 -1.30
C ALA A 64 7.06 5.12 -1.16
N THR A 65 8.36 4.92 -0.95
CA THR A 65 8.94 3.60 -0.68
C THR A 65 9.46 3.54 0.75
N LEU A 66 9.06 2.51 1.49
CA LEU A 66 9.52 2.22 2.85
C LEU A 66 10.22 0.87 2.90
N ASP A 67 11.33 0.80 3.62
CA ASP A 67 12.00 -0.46 3.92
C ASP A 67 11.37 -1.09 5.18
N LEU A 68 10.56 -2.14 5.00
CA LEU A 68 9.81 -2.80 6.07
C LEU A 68 10.21 -4.27 6.20
N PRO A 69 10.40 -4.80 7.43
CA PRO A 69 10.56 -6.24 7.62
C PRO A 69 9.37 -7.04 7.07
N ALA A 70 9.59 -8.33 6.81
CA ALA A 70 8.47 -9.24 6.56
C ALA A 70 7.48 -9.25 7.73
N GLY A 71 6.19 -9.32 7.43
CA GLY A 71 5.14 -9.21 8.43
C GLY A 71 3.83 -8.66 7.88
N SER A 72 2.91 -8.36 8.80
CA SER A 72 1.60 -7.78 8.47
C SER A 72 1.52 -6.37 9.04
N TYR A 73 1.12 -5.43 8.19
CA TYR A 73 0.99 -4.02 8.50
C TYR A 73 -0.43 -3.54 8.21
N GLU A 74 -0.88 -2.58 9.00
CA GLU A 74 -2.12 -1.86 8.75
C GLU A 74 -1.81 -0.39 8.51
N PHE A 75 -2.52 0.24 7.59
CA PHE A 75 -2.25 1.63 7.22
C PHE A 75 -3.49 2.31 6.61
N LYS A 76 -3.37 3.62 6.43
CA LYS A 76 -4.30 4.49 5.71
C LYS A 76 -3.54 5.53 4.89
N PHE A 77 -4.14 5.93 3.78
CA PHE A 77 -3.82 7.18 3.11
C PHE A 77 -4.64 8.33 3.71
N ILE A 78 -4.03 9.51 3.78
CA ILE A 78 -4.64 10.76 4.21
C ILE A 78 -4.47 11.78 3.11
N ASN A 79 -5.54 12.44 2.68
CA ASN A 79 -5.46 13.54 1.73
C ASN A 79 -5.08 14.84 2.44
N GLY A 80 -3.78 15.08 2.63
CA GLY A 80 -3.25 16.09 3.54
C GLY A 80 -2.63 15.45 4.78
N SER A 81 -2.65 16.14 5.92
CA SER A 81 -1.88 15.76 7.11
C SER A 81 -2.72 15.66 8.39
N ALA A 82 -4.01 15.35 8.28
CA ALA A 82 -4.92 15.31 9.43
C ALA A 82 -6.01 14.24 9.26
N TRP A 83 -6.41 13.63 10.38
CA TRP A 83 -7.30 12.46 10.40
C TRP A 83 -8.68 12.70 9.77
N GLU A 84 -9.19 13.92 9.82
CA GLU A 84 -10.45 14.29 9.16
C GLU A 84 -10.40 14.17 7.63
N HIS A 85 -9.21 14.04 7.05
CA HIS A 85 -8.98 13.80 5.63
C HIS A 85 -8.46 12.37 5.34
N ALA A 86 -8.52 11.48 6.33
CA ALA A 86 -8.18 10.08 6.13
C ALA A 86 -9.19 9.42 5.20
N GLU A 87 -8.71 8.47 4.40
CA GLU A 87 -9.58 7.70 3.53
C GLU A 87 -10.62 6.88 4.31
N ILE A 88 -11.74 6.63 3.65
CA ILE A 88 -12.71 5.61 4.05
C ILE A 88 -12.36 4.37 3.22
N VAL A 89 -11.71 3.39 3.86
CA VAL A 89 -11.30 2.16 3.18
C VAL A 89 -12.53 1.29 2.94
N PRO A 90 -12.85 0.90 1.69
CA PRO A 90 -13.97 0.02 1.45
C PRO A 90 -13.77 -1.32 2.12
N MET A 91 -14.86 -1.90 2.60
CA MET A 91 -14.87 -3.19 3.29
C MET A 91 -14.27 -4.35 2.48
N ALA A 92 -14.29 -4.27 1.15
CA ALA A 92 -13.74 -5.31 0.27
C ALA A 92 -12.21 -5.43 0.38
N CYS A 93 -11.54 -4.40 0.89
CA CYS A 93 -10.08 -4.35 1.07
C CYS A 93 -9.68 -3.82 2.44
N SER A 94 -10.63 -3.73 3.38
CA SER A 94 -10.35 -3.32 4.73
C SER A 94 -10.25 -4.49 5.68
N THR A 95 -9.64 -4.23 6.83
CA THR A 95 -9.62 -5.14 7.98
C THR A 95 -10.85 -5.00 8.87
N ALA A 96 -11.93 -4.37 8.37
CA ALA A 96 -13.11 -4.01 9.15
C ALA A 96 -13.69 -5.17 9.96
N ASP A 97 -14.23 -4.79 11.13
CA ASP A 97 -15.06 -5.61 11.98
C ASP A 97 -16.18 -6.28 11.15
N PRO A 98 -16.45 -7.59 11.35
CA PRO A 98 -17.47 -8.32 10.60
C PRO A 98 -18.88 -7.72 10.68
N PHE A 99 -19.13 -6.76 11.59
CA PHE A 99 -20.42 -6.06 11.72
C PHE A 99 -20.64 -4.92 10.71
N ALA A 100 -19.59 -4.37 10.07
CA ALA A 100 -19.72 -3.38 8.99
C ALA A 100 -20.31 -3.99 7.69
N TYR A 101 -20.38 -5.32 7.62
CA TYR A 101 -20.87 -6.11 6.48
C TYR A 101 -22.33 -5.82 6.09
N TYR A 102 -23.15 -5.30 7.00
CA TYR A 102 -24.59 -5.15 6.78
C TYR A 102 -25.00 -3.83 6.09
N TYR A 103 -24.15 -2.79 6.07
CA TYR A 103 -24.54 -1.45 5.59
C TYR A 103 -23.81 -0.94 4.34
N GLY A 104 -22.76 -1.62 3.87
CA GLY A 104 -22.15 -1.33 2.56
C GLY A 104 -21.40 0.02 2.46
N TYR A 105 -21.08 0.65 3.58
CA TYR A 105 -20.19 1.82 3.66
C TYR A 105 -18.84 1.38 4.23
N GLY A 106 -17.74 1.99 3.77
CA GLY A 106 -16.46 1.80 4.43
C GLY A 106 -16.52 2.31 5.88
N ASP A 107 -15.76 1.67 6.76
CA ASP A 107 -15.68 2.05 8.17
C ASP A 107 -14.57 3.12 8.34
N GLU A 108 -14.85 4.19 9.06
CA GLU A 108 -13.83 5.21 9.36
C GLU A 108 -12.65 4.62 10.16
N ASN A 109 -12.88 3.52 10.87
CA ASN A 109 -11.90 2.73 11.60
C ASN A 109 -11.30 1.59 10.77
N ALA A 110 -11.75 1.40 9.52
CA ALA A 110 -11.18 0.37 8.66
C ALA A 110 -9.80 0.77 8.16
N HIS A 111 -8.87 -0.19 8.20
CA HIS A 111 -7.51 0.01 7.70
C HIS A 111 -7.25 -0.87 6.48
N ARG A 112 -6.36 -0.41 5.60
CA ARG A 112 -5.78 -1.27 4.57
C ARG A 112 -4.81 -2.24 5.23
N ARG A 113 -4.70 -3.46 4.69
CA ARG A 113 -3.72 -4.46 5.14
C ARG A 113 -2.67 -4.70 4.07
N LEU A 114 -1.42 -4.76 4.50
CA LEU A 114 -0.30 -5.21 3.69
C LEU A 114 0.32 -6.43 4.36
N HIS A 115 0.54 -7.51 3.61
CA HIS A 115 1.35 -8.64 4.05
C HIS A 115 2.61 -8.73 3.21
N ILE A 116 3.77 -8.72 3.87
CA ILE A 116 5.09 -8.84 3.26
C ILE A 116 5.60 -10.24 3.58
N ALA A 117 5.79 -11.07 2.56
CA ALA A 117 6.29 -12.43 2.73
C ALA A 117 7.77 -12.45 3.15
N GLU A 118 8.16 -13.46 3.93
CA GLU A 118 9.54 -13.61 4.44
C GLU A 118 10.62 -13.69 3.35
N ASN A 119 10.25 -14.12 2.15
CA ASN A 119 11.13 -14.27 1.01
C ASN A 119 10.89 -13.22 -0.09
N ALA A 120 10.08 -12.19 0.18
CA ALA A 120 9.83 -11.13 -0.80
C ALA A 120 11.10 -10.29 -1.01
N SER A 121 11.42 -10.01 -2.28
CA SER A 121 12.48 -9.08 -2.66
C SER A 121 12.00 -7.63 -2.72
N SER A 122 10.70 -7.43 -2.86
CA SER A 122 10.00 -6.15 -2.85
C SER A 122 8.50 -6.39 -2.67
N ALA A 123 7.75 -5.35 -2.33
CA ALA A 123 6.29 -5.36 -2.37
C ALA A 123 5.76 -4.05 -2.97
N ASP A 124 4.58 -4.12 -3.60
CA ASP A 124 3.89 -2.97 -4.16
C ASP A 124 2.46 -2.95 -3.61
N MET A 125 2.01 -1.77 -3.20
CA MET A 125 0.66 -1.53 -2.75
C MET A 125 0.09 -0.34 -3.51
N HIS A 126 -0.81 -0.60 -4.46
CA HIS A 126 -1.42 0.42 -5.30
C HIS A 126 -2.91 0.41 -5.10
N ALA A 127 -3.45 1.53 -4.63
CA ALA A 127 -4.88 1.69 -4.50
C ALA A 127 -5.30 3.13 -4.79
N CYS A 128 -6.52 3.23 -5.31
CA CYS A 128 -7.24 4.45 -5.53
C CYS A 128 -7.76 4.99 -4.19
N PHE A 129 -7.64 6.29 -3.94
CA PHE A 129 -8.07 6.89 -2.67
C PHE A 129 -9.57 6.64 -2.45
N ASN A 130 -9.94 6.08 -1.28
CA ASN A 130 -11.28 5.56 -0.94
C ASN A 130 -11.75 4.32 -1.74
N GLU A 131 -10.87 3.64 -2.45
CA GLU A 131 -11.20 2.49 -3.29
C GLU A 131 -10.18 1.35 -3.12
N CYS A 132 -10.54 0.13 -3.52
CA CYS A 132 -9.67 -1.03 -3.32
C CYS A 132 -8.63 -1.20 -4.40
N GLU A 133 -9.03 -0.99 -5.65
CA GLU A 133 -8.19 -1.16 -6.82
C GLU A 133 -7.55 0.17 -7.22
N PRO A 134 -6.51 0.17 -8.06
CA PRO A 134 -6.03 1.36 -8.76
C PRO A 134 -7.15 2.12 -9.48
N CYS A 135 -6.99 3.44 -9.64
CA CYS A 135 -7.99 4.20 -10.38
C CYS A 135 -8.00 3.71 -11.83
N ASP A 136 -9.19 3.67 -12.43
CA ASP A 136 -9.38 3.17 -13.79
C ASP A 136 -8.98 1.70 -14.00
N ALA A 137 -8.83 0.88 -12.95
CA ALA A 137 -8.56 -0.56 -13.08
C ALA A 137 -9.61 -1.28 -13.95
N LEU A 138 -10.88 -0.85 -13.90
CA LEU A 138 -11.94 -1.36 -14.78
C LEU A 138 -11.77 -0.94 -16.24
N ALA A 139 -11.16 0.22 -16.50
CA ALA A 139 -10.82 0.63 -17.88
C ALA A 139 -9.72 -0.26 -18.45
N LEU A 140 -8.75 -0.69 -17.62
CA LEU A 140 -7.69 -1.62 -18.02
C LEU A 140 -8.21 -3.04 -18.28
N CYS A 141 -9.21 -3.50 -17.53
CA CYS A 141 -9.86 -4.79 -17.81
C CYS A 141 -10.73 -4.76 -19.08
N ASN A 142 -11.32 -3.60 -19.41
CA ASN A 142 -12.11 -3.45 -20.64
C ASN A 142 -11.26 -3.32 -21.90
N THR A 143 -10.01 -2.83 -21.80
CA THR A 143 -9.09 -2.83 -22.95
C THR A 143 -8.44 -4.21 -23.16
N ALA A 144 -8.19 -4.98 -22.10
CA ALA A 144 -7.71 -6.36 -22.21
C ALA A 144 -8.74 -7.32 -22.84
N ALA A 145 -10.04 -7.05 -22.68
CA ALA A 145 -11.11 -7.83 -23.32
C ALA A 145 -11.24 -7.57 -24.84
N HIS A 146 -10.53 -6.59 -25.39
CA HIS A 146 -10.49 -6.32 -26.84
C HIS A 146 -9.28 -6.92 -27.57
N ASP A 147 -8.34 -7.54 -26.84
CA ASP A 147 -7.15 -8.21 -27.38
C ASP A 147 -7.18 -9.75 -27.19
N GLU A 148 -8.36 -10.37 -27.10
CA GLU A 148 -8.42 -11.83 -27.38
C GLU A 148 -8.14 -12.04 -28.88
N PRO A 149 -7.13 -12.84 -29.28
CA PRO A 149 -6.98 -13.23 -30.67
C PRO A 149 -8.22 -14.03 -31.06
N ASP A 150 -8.93 -13.51 -32.05
CA ASP A 150 -10.12 -14.07 -32.67
C ASP A 150 -9.86 -15.52 -33.13
N ILE A 151 -10.02 -16.50 -32.24
CA ILE A 151 -10.08 -17.91 -32.61
C ILE A 151 -11.49 -18.11 -33.17
N LYS A 152 -11.61 -17.76 -34.45
CA LYS A 152 -12.77 -18.09 -35.26
C LYS A 152 -12.90 -19.62 -35.35
N PRO A 153 -14.12 -20.19 -35.23
CA PRO A 153 -14.35 -21.62 -35.34
C PRO A 153 -14.00 -22.19 -36.73
#